data_AF-A0A7W4GIY3-F1
#
_entry.id   AF-A0A7W4GIY3-F1
#
_cell.length_a   1.000
_cell.length_b   1.000
_cell.length_c   1.000
_cell.angle_alpha   90.00
_cell.angle_beta   90.00
_cell.angle_gamma   90.00
#
_symmetry.space_group_name_H-M   'P 1'
#
loop_
_entity.id
_entity.type
_entity.pdbx_description
1 polymer ?
#
loop_
_entity_poly.entity_id
_entity_poly.type
_entity_poly.pdbx_seq_one_letter_code
_entity_poly.pdbx_strand_id
1 'polypeptide(L)'
;MKMLPPVAFSPLFQEGDNESAEELADDILSNLYDEVAKMASDIYDKSFFVADANGRKVARTKANRRIKDSFKRLIQKLEGLSFLDSNIEKVVSQTNVVLDSMPLTGWIEGANLSNLARWTLVMSNPDMLRNHASDSFTLEVEPEVIEDDFGILGETESSNLDEDLSVFETEIQQVNSPEVVTEVATSFGIDDLNQEPDQLGFGLGF
;
A
#
# COMPACT_ATOMS: atom_id res chain seq x y z
N MET A 1 64.57 29.32 -17.76
CA MET A 1 63.37 28.65 -17.23
C MET A 1 63.23 27.31 -17.94
N LYS A 2 63.36 26.18 -17.23
CA LYS A 2 63.03 24.86 -17.78
C LYS A 2 61.52 24.69 -17.70
N MET A 3 60.82 24.73 -18.82
CA MET A 3 59.39 24.43 -18.86
C MET A 3 59.22 22.90 -18.87
N LEU A 4 58.29 22.40 -18.06
CA LEU A 4 57.92 21.00 -18.04
C LEU A 4 57.19 20.63 -19.34
N PRO A 5 57.40 19.42 -19.88
CA PRO A 5 56.67 18.96 -21.04
C PRO A 5 55.17 18.86 -20.74
N PRO A 6 54.30 19.09 -21.75
CA PRO A 6 52.87 18.99 -21.58
C PRO A 6 52.49 17.57 -21.16
N VAL A 7 51.68 17.48 -20.10
CA VAL A 7 51.14 16.22 -19.61
C VAL A 7 49.97 15.85 -20.52
N ALA A 8 50.08 14.72 -21.23
CA ALA A 8 48.95 14.15 -21.94
C ALA A 8 47.99 13.55 -20.89
N PHE A 9 46.73 13.99 -20.89
CA PHE A 9 45.68 13.32 -20.14
C PHE A 9 45.35 12.03 -20.87
N SER A 10 45.81 10.91 -20.34
CA SER A 10 45.30 9.61 -20.77
C SER A 10 43.82 9.52 -20.36
N PRO A 11 42.90 9.26 -21.29
CA PRO A 11 41.52 8.96 -20.92
C PRO A 11 41.51 7.75 -19.97
N LEU A 12 40.69 7.81 -18.93
CA LEU A 12 40.59 6.75 -17.91
C LEU A 12 40.02 5.43 -18.47
N PHE A 13 39.45 5.46 -19.68
CA PHE A 13 38.89 4.31 -20.35
C PHE A 13 39.72 4.03 -21.61
N GLN A 14 40.35 2.85 -21.67
CA GLN A 14 40.98 2.34 -22.89
C GLN A 14 39.88 1.83 -23.83
N GLU A 15 40.00 2.08 -25.14
CA GLU A 15 39.11 1.50 -26.16
C GLU A 15 39.13 -0.04 -26.02
N GLY A 16 38.06 -0.61 -25.44
CA GLY A 16 37.96 -2.02 -25.06
C GLY A 16 37.37 -2.26 -23.67
N ASP A 17 37.28 -1.23 -22.83
CA ASP A 17 36.82 -1.32 -21.43
C ASP A 17 35.28 -1.21 -21.28
N ASN A 18 34.55 -1.82 -22.23
CA ASN A 18 33.08 -1.77 -22.23
C ASN A 18 32.50 -2.50 -21.01
N GLU A 19 33.16 -3.56 -20.56
CA GLU A 19 32.77 -4.35 -19.38
C GLU A 19 32.80 -3.47 -18.10
N SER A 20 33.86 -2.67 -17.91
CA SER A 20 33.94 -1.73 -16.78
C SER A 20 32.91 -0.58 -16.86
N ALA A 21 32.51 -0.19 -18.07
CA ALA A 21 31.48 0.83 -18.26
C ALA A 21 30.07 0.29 -17.99
N GLU A 22 29.80 -0.97 -18.36
CA GLU A 22 28.54 -1.68 -18.08
C GLU A 22 28.40 -1.96 -16.58
N GLU A 23 29.45 -2.47 -15.92
CA GLU A 23 29.46 -2.67 -14.46
C GLU A 23 29.19 -1.36 -13.70
N LEU A 24 29.80 -0.26 -14.12
CA LEU A 24 29.57 1.05 -13.51
C LEU A 24 28.12 1.54 -13.73
N ALA A 25 27.54 1.29 -14.91
CA ALA A 25 26.15 1.64 -15.19
C ALA A 25 25.18 0.85 -14.31
N ASP A 26 25.42 -0.44 -14.13
CA ASP A 26 24.62 -1.32 -13.27
C ASP A 26 24.70 -0.94 -11.80
N ASP A 27 25.87 -0.54 -11.31
CA ASP A 27 26.06 -0.03 -9.95
C ASP A 27 25.30 1.29 -9.73
N ILE A 28 25.38 2.22 -10.69
CA ILE A 28 24.65 3.50 -10.63
C ILE A 28 23.13 3.24 -10.65
N LEU A 29 22.67 2.33 -11.51
CA LEU A 29 21.27 1.95 -11.59
C LEU A 29 20.79 1.28 -10.30
N SER A 30 21.61 0.44 -9.68
CA SER A 30 21.30 -0.21 -8.40
C SER A 30 21.16 0.78 -7.26
N ASN A 31 22.10 1.70 -7.17
CA ASN A 31 22.02 2.80 -6.20
C ASN A 31 20.75 3.65 -6.41
N LEU A 32 20.37 3.91 -7.66
CA LEU A 32 19.14 4.64 -7.98
C LEU A 32 17.88 3.95 -7.43
N TYR A 33 17.71 2.66 -7.72
CA TYR A 33 16.57 1.90 -7.21
C TYR A 33 16.55 1.84 -5.67
N ASP A 34 17.71 1.73 -5.03
CA ASP A 34 17.84 1.75 -3.57
C ASP A 34 17.47 3.11 -2.96
N GLU A 35 17.88 4.24 -3.58
CA GLU A 35 17.51 5.57 -3.10
C GLU A 35 16.00 5.81 -3.18
N VAL A 36 15.39 5.40 -4.30
CA VAL A 36 13.94 5.51 -4.52
C VAL A 36 13.20 4.65 -3.50
N ALA A 37 13.65 3.41 -3.31
CA ALA A 37 13.09 2.49 -2.33
C ALA A 37 13.13 3.06 -0.91
N LYS A 38 14.28 3.59 -0.51
CA LYS A 38 14.45 4.23 0.79
C LYS A 38 13.53 5.43 0.96
N MET A 39 13.38 6.26 -0.07
CA MET A 39 12.51 7.43 -0.02
C MET A 39 11.03 7.07 0.02
N ALA A 40 10.61 6.05 -0.73
CA ALA A 40 9.27 5.50 -0.67
C ALA A 40 8.98 4.91 0.71
N SER A 41 9.93 4.16 1.31
CA SER A 41 9.82 3.65 2.69
C SER A 41 9.65 4.81 3.69
N ASP A 42 10.45 5.86 3.55
CA ASP A 42 10.35 7.07 4.37
C ASP A 42 8.98 7.74 4.27
N ILE A 43 8.43 7.83 3.05
CA ILE A 43 7.09 8.36 2.80
C ILE A 43 6.05 7.45 3.44
N TYR A 44 6.20 6.14 3.30
CA TYR A 44 5.30 5.15 3.87
C TYR A 44 5.17 5.31 5.39
N ASP A 45 6.32 5.36 6.06
CA ASP A 45 6.40 5.46 7.51
C ASP A 45 5.84 6.76 8.06
N LYS A 46 6.10 7.89 7.38
CA LYS A 46 5.68 9.23 7.82
C LYS A 46 4.22 9.52 7.50
N SER A 47 3.69 8.97 6.40
CA SER A 47 2.42 9.43 5.84
C SER A 47 1.24 8.53 6.17
N PHE A 48 1.45 7.22 6.32
CA PHE A 48 0.37 6.24 6.49
C PHE A 48 0.14 5.82 7.93
N PHE A 49 0.90 6.37 8.87
CA PHE A 49 0.75 6.05 10.28
C PHE A 49 0.61 7.30 11.14
N VAL A 50 0.03 7.09 12.32
CA VAL A 50 -0.10 8.09 13.37
C VAL A 50 0.17 7.42 14.72
N ALA A 51 0.58 8.19 15.72
CA ALA A 51 0.71 7.69 17.09
C ALA A 51 -0.67 7.60 17.74
N ASP A 52 -0.98 6.48 18.39
CA ASP A 52 -2.13 6.35 19.27
C ASP A 52 -1.90 7.09 20.61
N ALA A 53 -2.89 7.09 21.50
CA ALA A 53 -2.80 7.72 22.82
C ALA A 53 -1.66 7.15 23.70
N ASN A 54 -1.14 5.97 23.37
CA ASN A 54 -0.06 5.28 24.05
C ASN A 54 1.28 5.40 23.29
N GLY A 55 1.35 6.22 22.23
CA GLY A 55 2.55 6.40 21.40
C GLY A 55 2.83 5.26 20.42
N ARG A 56 1.93 4.30 20.23
CA ARG A 56 2.09 3.19 19.27
C ARG A 56 1.73 3.65 17.87
N LYS A 57 2.48 3.15 16.88
CA LYS A 57 2.26 3.44 15.47
C LYS A 57 1.04 2.66 14.97
N VAL A 58 -0.04 3.36 14.65
CA VAL A 58 -1.28 2.79 14.11
C VAL A 58 -1.53 3.29 12.68
N ALA A 59 -2.13 2.43 11.86
CA ALA A 59 -2.46 2.77 10.48
C ALA A 59 -3.48 3.91 10.44
N ARG A 60 -3.22 4.88 9.56
CA ARG A 60 -4.07 6.04 9.34
C ARG A 60 -5.31 5.63 8.54
N THR A 61 -6.49 6.03 9.01
CA THR A 61 -7.76 5.81 8.28
C THR A 61 -8.04 6.90 7.24
N LYS A 62 -7.54 8.11 7.47
CA LYS A 62 -7.71 9.28 6.60
C LYS A 62 -6.47 10.15 6.50
N ALA A 63 -6.10 10.52 5.27
CA ALA A 63 -4.93 11.36 4.98
C ALA A 63 -5.33 12.70 4.35
N ASN A 64 -4.62 13.75 4.73
CA ASN A 64 -4.71 15.04 4.04
C ASN A 64 -4.05 14.90 2.67
N ARG A 65 -4.58 15.62 1.66
CA ARG A 65 -4.03 15.71 0.31
C ARG A 65 -2.56 16.16 0.24
N ARG A 66 -2.01 16.79 1.28
CA ARG A 66 -0.58 17.08 1.42
C ARG A 66 0.32 15.85 1.30
N ILE A 67 -0.22 14.64 1.53
CA ILE A 67 0.49 13.39 1.26
C ILE A 67 1.02 13.34 -0.19
N LYS A 68 0.27 13.90 -1.16
CA LYS A 68 0.66 13.96 -2.58
C LYS A 68 1.94 14.77 -2.81
N ASP A 69 2.26 15.74 -1.96
CA ASP A 69 3.44 16.59 -2.13
C ASP A 69 4.74 15.77 -1.95
N SER A 70 4.72 14.77 -1.06
CA SER A 70 5.82 13.84 -0.89
C SER A 70 6.04 12.98 -2.14
N PHE A 71 4.95 12.51 -2.76
CA PHE A 71 5.04 11.73 -4.01
C PHE A 71 5.49 12.57 -5.19
N LYS A 72 5.05 13.84 -5.27
CA LYS A 72 5.54 14.76 -6.30
C LYS A 72 7.05 14.97 -6.24
N ARG A 73 7.61 15.09 -5.03
CA ARG A 73 9.07 15.20 -4.84
C ARG A 73 9.80 13.93 -5.27
N LEU A 74 9.23 12.76 -4.98
CA LEU A 74 9.77 11.49 -5.42
C LEU A 74 9.74 11.40 -6.95
N ILE A 75 8.61 11.73 -7.59
CA ILE A 75 8.46 11.76 -9.05
C ILE A 75 9.49 12.69 -9.70
N GLN A 76 9.65 13.92 -9.19
CA GLN A 76 10.64 14.86 -9.72
C GLN A 76 12.06 14.31 -9.70
N LYS A 77 12.40 13.51 -8.68
CA LYS A 77 13.70 12.84 -8.61
C LYS A 77 13.81 11.70 -9.62
N LEU A 78 12.76 10.89 -9.76
CA LEU A 78 12.70 9.83 -10.78
C LEU A 78 12.82 10.39 -12.19
N GLU A 79 12.11 11.48 -12.50
CA GLU A 79 12.19 12.17 -13.79
C GLU A 79 13.61 12.71 -14.05
N GLY A 80 14.29 13.25 -13.03
CA GLY A 80 15.67 13.70 -13.17
C GLY A 80 16.68 12.58 -13.43
N LEU A 81 16.29 11.32 -13.21
CA LEU A 81 17.12 10.12 -13.30
C LEU A 81 16.62 9.14 -14.37
N SER A 82 15.59 9.50 -15.14
CA SER A 82 15.01 8.64 -16.18
C SER A 82 15.96 8.37 -17.35
N PHE A 83 17.00 9.19 -17.51
CA PHE A 83 18.04 8.97 -18.52
C PHE A 83 18.87 7.70 -18.29
N LEU A 84 18.90 7.18 -17.05
CA LEU A 84 19.63 5.95 -16.69
C LEU A 84 18.85 4.69 -17.07
N ASP A 85 17.52 4.74 -16.99
CA ASP A 85 16.64 3.61 -17.31
C ASP A 85 15.27 4.10 -17.78
N SER A 86 14.94 3.75 -19.02
CA SER A 86 13.65 4.07 -19.65
C SER A 86 12.44 3.52 -18.89
N ASN A 87 12.61 2.44 -18.11
CA ASN A 87 11.51 1.87 -17.34
C ASN A 87 11.06 2.76 -16.19
N ILE A 88 11.91 3.71 -15.75
CA ILE A 88 11.55 4.69 -14.72
C ILE A 88 10.41 5.61 -15.20
N GLU A 89 10.36 5.91 -16.50
CA GLU A 89 9.26 6.71 -17.06
C GLU A 89 7.91 6.00 -16.89
N LYS A 90 7.89 4.67 -16.99
CA LYS A 90 6.69 3.86 -16.73
C LYS A 90 6.27 3.96 -15.27
N VAL A 91 7.22 3.86 -14.34
CA VAL A 91 6.98 4.02 -12.89
C VAL A 91 6.41 5.41 -12.59
N VAL A 92 6.97 6.46 -13.19
CA VAL A 92 6.49 7.84 -13.04
C VAL A 92 5.06 7.97 -13.55
N SER A 93 4.78 7.45 -14.75
CA SER A 93 3.45 7.46 -15.35
C SER A 93 2.41 6.76 -14.47
N GLN A 94 2.72 5.55 -13.99
CA GLN A 94 1.84 4.79 -13.09
C GLN A 94 1.63 5.51 -11.76
N THR A 95 2.67 6.13 -11.20
CA THR A 95 2.54 6.93 -9.98
C THR A 95 1.59 8.10 -10.20
N ASN A 96 1.69 8.80 -11.33
CA ASN A 96 0.77 9.90 -11.67
C ASN A 96 -0.66 9.39 -11.81
N VAL A 97 -0.90 8.25 -12.46
CA VAL A 97 -2.23 7.63 -12.56
C VAL A 97 -2.82 7.35 -11.16
N VAL A 98 -2.03 6.79 -10.24
CA VAL A 98 -2.48 6.54 -8.87
C VAL A 98 -2.80 7.86 -8.15
N LEU A 99 -1.96 8.89 -8.30
CA LEU A 99 -2.19 10.20 -7.67
C LEU A 99 -3.40 10.94 -8.23
N ASP A 100 -3.68 10.80 -9.54
CA ASP A 100 -4.78 11.44 -10.24
C ASP A 100 -6.12 10.73 -9.98
N SER A 101 -6.10 9.42 -9.72
CA SER A 101 -7.29 8.65 -9.32
C SER A 101 -7.90 9.09 -7.98
N MET A 102 -7.15 9.82 -7.16
CA MET A 102 -7.58 10.25 -5.84
C MET A 102 -8.56 11.42 -5.86
N PRO A 103 -9.40 11.56 -4.82
CA PRO A 103 -10.36 12.66 -4.72
C PRO A 103 -9.69 14.04 -4.87
N LEU A 104 -10.30 14.87 -5.71
CA LEU A 104 -9.87 16.25 -5.95
C LEU A 104 -10.17 17.17 -4.76
N THR A 105 -11.14 16.80 -3.91
CA THR A 105 -11.58 17.56 -2.74
C THR A 105 -11.80 16.65 -1.54
N GLY A 106 -11.54 17.17 -0.33
CA GLY A 106 -11.74 16.41 0.91
C GLY A 106 -10.55 15.54 1.31
N TRP A 107 -10.80 14.57 2.18
CA TRP A 107 -9.82 13.63 2.73
C TRP A 107 -9.62 12.44 1.79
N ILE A 108 -8.42 11.84 1.84
CA ILE A 108 -8.11 10.58 1.14
C ILE A 108 -8.36 9.44 2.14
N GLU A 109 -9.33 8.58 1.82
CA GLU A 109 -9.81 7.53 2.72
C GLU A 109 -10.08 6.22 1.97
N GLY A 110 -10.25 5.13 2.71
CA GLY A 110 -10.67 3.82 2.20
C GLY A 110 -9.79 3.31 1.05
N ALA A 111 -10.43 2.87 -0.04
CA ALA A 111 -9.77 2.27 -1.19
C ALA A 111 -8.66 3.16 -1.79
N ASN A 112 -8.85 4.49 -1.83
CA ASN A 112 -7.86 5.41 -2.38
C ASN A 112 -6.59 5.47 -1.52
N LEU A 113 -6.75 5.47 -0.19
CA LEU A 113 -5.62 5.46 0.74
C LEU A 113 -4.89 4.11 0.69
N SER A 114 -5.64 3.00 0.63
CA SER A 114 -5.08 1.65 0.49
C SER A 114 -4.34 1.46 -0.83
N ASN A 115 -4.87 1.98 -1.95
CA ASN A 115 -4.21 1.96 -3.25
C ASN A 115 -2.86 2.70 -3.20
N LEU A 116 -2.83 3.90 -2.62
CA LEU A 116 -1.59 4.64 -2.47
C LEU A 116 -0.60 3.91 -1.57
N ALA A 117 -1.06 3.33 -0.45
CA ALA A 117 -0.23 2.57 0.45
C ALA A 117 0.42 1.37 -0.25
N ARG A 118 -0.38 0.60 -1.01
CA ARG A 118 0.11 -0.52 -1.82
C ARG A 118 1.16 -0.07 -2.84
N TRP A 119 0.87 1.01 -3.58
CA TRP A 119 1.81 1.54 -4.56
C TRP A 119 3.12 1.99 -3.90
N THR A 120 3.04 2.64 -2.74
CA THR A 120 4.22 3.05 -1.97
C THR A 120 5.04 1.85 -1.50
N LEU A 121 4.39 0.75 -1.11
CA LEU A 121 5.06 -0.49 -0.73
C LEU A 121 5.80 -1.13 -1.91
N VAL A 122 5.18 -1.17 -3.09
CA VAL A 122 5.85 -1.63 -4.33
C VAL A 122 7.10 -0.79 -4.59
N MET A 123 6.98 0.54 -4.48
CA MET A 123 8.11 1.44 -4.66
C MET A 123 9.18 1.34 -3.57
N SER A 124 8.81 0.90 -2.37
CA SER A 124 9.74 0.77 -1.23
C SER A 124 10.67 -0.43 -1.31
N ASN A 125 10.44 -1.32 -2.27
CA ASN A 125 11.30 -2.46 -2.52
C ASN A 125 11.93 -2.31 -3.92
N PRO A 126 13.28 -2.28 -4.03
CA PRO A 126 13.96 -2.05 -5.29
C PRO A 126 13.68 -3.15 -6.31
N ASP A 127 13.62 -4.41 -5.88
CA ASP A 127 13.35 -5.56 -6.75
C ASP A 127 11.90 -5.55 -7.25
N MET A 128 10.94 -5.27 -6.37
CA MET A 128 9.54 -5.13 -6.78
C MET A 128 9.35 -3.96 -7.75
N LEU A 129 10.06 -2.85 -7.52
CA LEU A 129 10.02 -1.70 -8.40
C LEU A 129 10.61 -2.03 -9.78
N ARG A 130 11.74 -2.73 -9.84
CA ARG A 130 12.34 -3.23 -11.09
C ARG A 130 11.43 -4.21 -11.82
N ASN A 131 10.82 -5.13 -11.09
CA ASN A 131 9.89 -6.12 -11.66
C ASN A 131 8.59 -5.48 -12.18
N HIS A 132 8.13 -4.40 -11.54
CA HIS A 132 6.96 -3.65 -11.98
C HIS A 132 7.27 -2.66 -13.12
N ALA A 133 8.52 -2.21 -13.21
CA ALA A 133 9.01 -1.33 -14.26
C ALA A 133 9.36 -2.11 -15.54
N SER A 134 9.91 -3.31 -15.38
CA SER A 134 10.12 -4.25 -16.49
C SER A 134 8.77 -4.86 -16.90
N ASP A 135 8.54 -5.01 -18.22
CA ASP A 135 7.32 -5.68 -18.73
C ASP A 135 7.30 -7.20 -18.44
N SER A 136 8.25 -7.69 -17.63
CA SER A 136 8.46 -9.09 -17.28
C SER A 136 7.58 -9.59 -16.14
N PHE A 137 6.56 -8.84 -15.72
CA PHE A 137 5.59 -9.34 -14.74
C PHE A 137 4.63 -10.36 -15.40
N THR A 138 5.12 -11.58 -15.62
CA THR A 138 4.29 -12.75 -15.78
C THR A 138 3.89 -13.25 -14.40
N LEU A 139 2.63 -13.03 -14.01
CA LEU A 139 2.01 -13.90 -13.01
C LEU A 139 2.04 -15.30 -13.60
N GLU A 140 2.96 -16.14 -13.13
CA GLU A 140 2.78 -17.58 -13.21
C GLU A 140 1.55 -17.90 -12.35
N VAL A 141 0.38 -17.76 -12.97
CA VAL A 141 -0.88 -18.26 -12.42
C VAL A 141 -0.72 -19.77 -12.41
N GLU A 142 -0.42 -20.35 -11.23
CA GLU A 142 -0.66 -21.76 -11.05
C GLU A 142 -2.12 -22.03 -11.42
N PRO A 143 -2.41 -22.95 -12.35
CA PRO A 143 -3.79 -23.23 -12.73
C PRO A 143 -4.53 -23.72 -11.49
N GLU A 144 -5.55 -22.96 -11.07
CA GLU A 144 -6.53 -23.44 -10.09
C GLU A 144 -7.12 -24.74 -10.64
N VAL A 145 -6.82 -25.85 -9.97
CA VAL A 145 -7.49 -27.13 -10.23
C VAL A 145 -8.93 -26.95 -9.79
N ILE A 146 -9.83 -26.70 -10.75
CA ILE A 146 -11.27 -26.74 -10.53
C ILE A 146 -11.63 -28.20 -10.25
N GLU A 147 -11.73 -28.59 -8.99
CA GLU A 147 -12.48 -29.79 -8.63
C GLU A 147 -13.96 -29.45 -8.79
N ASP A 148 -14.58 -29.93 -9.87
CA ASP A 148 -16.02 -29.84 -10.12
C ASP A 148 -16.79 -30.61 -9.03
N ASP A 149 -17.09 -29.95 -7.90
CA ASP A 149 -18.04 -30.40 -6.88
C ASP A 149 -19.47 -29.94 -7.21
N PHE A 150 -19.81 -29.86 -8.50
CA PHE A 150 -21.19 -29.65 -8.93
C PHE A 150 -21.85 -31.00 -9.20
N GLY A 151 -22.49 -31.51 -8.16
CA GLY A 151 -23.35 -32.69 -8.19
C GLY A 151 -24.32 -32.66 -9.37
N ILE A 152 -24.10 -33.60 -10.29
CA ILE A 152 -25.06 -34.01 -11.31
C ILE A 152 -26.29 -34.57 -10.58
N LEU A 153 -27.36 -33.79 -10.58
CA LEU A 153 -28.70 -34.24 -10.23
C LEU A 153 -29.27 -35.06 -11.39
N GLY A 154 -29.35 -36.37 -11.18
CA GLY A 154 -30.41 -37.23 -11.70
C GLY A 154 -30.26 -37.73 -13.14
N GLU A 155 -29.87 -38.99 -13.31
CA GLU A 155 -30.80 -40.03 -13.76
C GLU A 155 -30.20 -41.42 -13.48
N THR A 156 -31.10 -42.33 -13.15
CA THR A 156 -30.92 -43.62 -12.50
C THR A 156 -30.29 -44.67 -13.41
N GLU A 157 -29.38 -45.49 -12.89
CA GLU A 157 -29.58 -46.93 -12.92
C GLU A 157 -28.85 -47.63 -11.76
N SER A 158 -29.64 -48.44 -11.08
CA SER A 158 -29.31 -49.16 -9.86
C SER A 158 -28.59 -50.46 -10.22
N SER A 159 -27.47 -50.77 -9.57
CA SER A 159 -27.17 -52.18 -9.28
C SER A 159 -26.30 -52.31 -8.04
N ASN A 160 -26.93 -52.91 -7.02
CA ASN A 160 -26.34 -53.67 -5.91
C ASN A 160 -25.84 -52.85 -4.72
N LEU A 161 -26.86 -52.43 -3.97
CA LEU A 161 -26.90 -52.46 -2.51
C LEU A 161 -26.45 -53.85 -2.01
N ASP A 162 -25.36 -53.94 -1.24
CA ASP A 162 -25.27 -54.91 -0.16
C ASP A 162 -24.26 -54.44 0.91
N GLU A 163 -24.80 -54.36 2.13
CA GLU A 163 -24.17 -54.67 3.41
C GLU A 163 -22.87 -53.92 3.82
N ASP A 164 -23.03 -52.81 4.54
CA ASP A 164 -22.71 -52.79 5.98
C ASP A 164 -23.06 -51.43 6.64
N LEU A 165 -24.26 -51.35 7.22
CA LEU A 165 -24.65 -50.28 8.15
C LEU A 165 -24.68 -50.88 9.55
N SER A 166 -23.54 -50.85 10.25
CA SER A 166 -23.51 -50.98 11.70
C SER A 166 -23.50 -49.58 12.33
N VAL A 167 -24.69 -49.20 12.78
CA VAL A 167 -24.98 -48.52 14.05
C VAL A 167 -23.85 -47.64 14.61
N PHE A 168 -24.04 -46.31 14.51
CA PHE A 168 -23.65 -45.42 15.60
C PHE A 168 -24.83 -44.54 15.97
N GLU A 169 -25.45 -44.92 17.10
CA GLU A 169 -26.41 -44.12 17.84
C GLU A 169 -25.75 -42.87 18.42
N THR A 170 -26.40 -41.73 18.14
CA THR A 170 -26.91 -40.77 19.13
C THR A 170 -25.92 -40.07 20.08
N GLU A 171 -25.74 -38.75 19.89
CA GLU A 171 -26.08 -37.73 20.89
C GLU A 171 -25.98 -36.32 20.30
N ILE A 172 -27.12 -35.68 20.03
CA ILE A 172 -27.20 -34.24 19.77
C ILE A 172 -27.32 -33.55 21.13
N GLN A 173 -26.23 -32.93 21.59
CA GLN A 173 -26.28 -32.02 22.73
C GLN A 173 -26.91 -30.68 22.32
N GLN A 174 -28.08 -30.46 22.90
CA GLN A 174 -28.89 -29.26 22.89
C GLN A 174 -28.14 -28.11 23.59
N VAL A 175 -27.68 -27.11 22.85
CA VAL A 175 -27.11 -25.88 23.44
C VAL A 175 -28.23 -24.85 23.59
N ASN A 176 -28.59 -24.60 24.84
CA ASN A 176 -29.55 -23.59 25.29
C ASN A 176 -29.19 -22.18 24.81
N SER A 177 -30.20 -21.47 24.29
CA SER A 177 -30.23 -20.02 24.16
C SER A 177 -30.34 -19.34 25.53
N PRO A 178 -29.66 -18.21 25.79
CA PRO A 178 -30.06 -17.31 26.85
C PRO A 178 -30.91 -16.16 26.30
N GLU A 179 -32.05 -15.96 26.97
CA GLU A 179 -33.07 -14.93 26.77
C GLU A 179 -32.51 -13.51 26.91
N VAL A 180 -32.94 -12.62 26.02
CA VAL A 180 -32.74 -11.17 26.12
C VAL A 180 -33.77 -10.62 27.11
N VAL A 181 -33.34 -10.34 28.34
CA VAL A 181 -34.15 -9.60 29.31
C VAL A 181 -34.07 -8.12 28.98
N THR A 182 -35.20 -7.56 28.59
CA THR A 182 -35.38 -6.14 28.31
C THR A 182 -35.81 -5.45 29.60
N GLU A 183 -34.92 -4.73 30.28
CA GLU A 183 -35.30 -3.82 31.36
C GLU A 183 -35.40 -2.39 30.82
N VAL A 184 -36.64 -1.90 30.76
CA VAL A 184 -36.98 -0.51 30.42
C VAL A 184 -36.84 0.33 31.69
N ALA A 185 -35.74 1.07 31.82
CA ALA A 185 -35.62 2.13 32.80
C ALA A 185 -36.14 3.45 32.21
N THR A 186 -37.38 3.80 32.55
CA THR A 186 -37.92 5.15 32.42
C THR A 186 -37.35 6.02 33.54
N SER A 187 -36.42 6.91 33.23
CA SER A 187 -36.17 8.12 34.04
C SER A 187 -35.75 9.27 33.11
N PHE A 188 -36.75 9.86 32.46
CA PHE A 188 -36.64 11.11 31.74
C PHE A 188 -36.74 12.24 32.78
N GLY A 189 -35.59 12.72 33.27
CA GLY A 189 -35.52 13.93 34.08
C GLY A 189 -35.51 15.14 33.17
N ILE A 190 -36.68 15.76 32.98
CA ILE A 190 -36.80 17.15 32.50
C ILE A 190 -37.28 17.98 33.69
N ASP A 191 -36.36 18.76 34.23
CA ASP A 191 -36.52 19.95 35.09
C ASP A 191 -35.14 20.62 34.96
N ASP A 192 -34.91 21.89 34.64
CA ASP A 192 -35.69 23.12 34.77
C ASP A 192 -34.91 24.15 33.91
N LEU A 193 -35.48 24.63 32.80
CA LEU A 193 -34.90 25.70 31.97
C LEU A 193 -35.65 27.00 32.26
N ASN A 194 -35.27 27.65 33.35
CA ASN A 194 -35.61 29.04 33.62
C ASN A 194 -34.44 29.75 34.31
N GLN A 195 -33.62 30.45 33.52
CA GLN A 195 -33.00 31.74 33.91
C GLN A 195 -32.18 32.33 32.73
N GLU A 196 -32.73 33.38 32.09
CA GLU A 196 -31.97 34.47 31.46
C GLU A 196 -31.72 35.58 32.51
N PRO A 197 -31.04 36.71 32.19
CA PRO A 197 -29.66 36.84 31.68
C PRO A 197 -28.88 37.89 32.52
N ASP A 198 -27.55 37.79 32.64
CA ASP A 198 -26.76 38.96 33.06
C ASP A 198 -25.35 39.00 32.45
N GLN A 199 -25.22 39.94 31.51
CA GLN A 199 -24.16 40.90 31.21
C GLN A 199 -22.70 40.70 31.70
N LEU A 200 -21.80 41.27 30.86
CA LEU A 200 -20.42 41.75 31.11
C LEU A 200 -19.31 40.71 30.82
N GLY A 201 -18.35 40.91 29.91
CA GLY A 201 -18.00 42.08 29.11
C GLY A 201 -16.94 41.73 28.05
N PHE A 202 -16.94 42.54 26.99
CA PHE A 202 -15.91 42.58 25.96
C PHE A 202 -14.55 42.99 26.54
N GLY A 203 -13.49 42.32 26.11
CA GLY A 203 -12.10 42.70 26.40
C GLY A 203 -11.18 42.34 25.25
N LEU A 204 -11.18 43.17 24.21
CA LEU A 204 -10.07 43.28 23.27
C LEU A 204 -8.89 43.95 24.00
N GLY A 205 -7.74 43.28 24.00
CA GLY A 205 -6.48 43.82 24.51
C GLY A 205 -5.40 43.65 23.46
N PHE A 206 -4.99 44.80 22.91
CA PHE A 206 -3.87 45.14 22.02
C PHE A 206 -2.76 44.11 21.76
#